data_AF-A0A9E0NHN8-F1
#
_entry.id   AF-A0A9E0NHN8-F1
#
_cell.length_a   1.000
_cell.length_b   1.000
_cell.length_c   1.000
_cell.angle_alpha   90.00
_cell.angle_beta   90.00
_cell.angle_gamma   90.00
#
_symmetry.space_group_name_H-M   'P 1'
#
loop_
_entity.id
_entity.type
_entity.pdbx_description
1 polymer ?
#
loop_
_entity_poly.entity_id
_entity_poly.type
_entity_poly.pdbx_seq_one_letter_code
_entity_poly.pdbx_strand_id
1 'polypeptide(L)'
;RRFVEIGSGLSTKFARRAVQTYGLRTKLASIDPEPRSEVDKLCDRVIRQPLERVDLALFAGLEAGDILFLDSSHRSFQGSDVTVFFLEILPRLKSGVIVHIHDIYLPDDYLSGHLWRLWNEQYLLATALLFGGDRFEVLFPCWFIGRDPALSAQAKRLLQKGPLDRLDLYGASFWMRTT
;
A
#
# COMPACT_ATOMS: atom_id res chain seq x y z
N ARG A 1 -8.63 -14.21 -5.19
CA ARG A 1 -8.26 -12.92 -4.57
C ARG A 1 -7.40 -12.14 -5.55
N ARG A 2 -7.46 -10.81 -5.49
CA ARG A 2 -6.74 -9.88 -6.35
C ARG A 2 -5.70 -9.10 -5.54
N PHE A 3 -4.59 -8.81 -6.19
CA PHE A 3 -3.61 -7.82 -5.76
C PHE A 3 -3.58 -6.73 -6.84
N VAL A 4 -4.03 -5.53 -6.50
CA VAL A 4 -4.01 -4.37 -7.39
C VAL A 4 -2.98 -3.39 -6.86
N GLU A 5 -2.05 -3.00 -7.70
CA GLU A 5 -0.97 -2.09 -7.32
C GLU A 5 -1.00 -0.83 -8.19
N ILE A 6 -0.90 0.32 -7.53
CA ILE A 6 -0.82 1.65 -8.12
C ILE A 6 0.61 2.14 -7.93
N GLY A 7 1.30 2.37 -9.05
CA GLY A 7 2.75 2.58 -9.09
C GLY A 7 3.50 1.26 -8.89
N SER A 8 4.09 0.75 -9.96
CA SER A 8 4.55 -0.64 -10.06
C SER A 8 6.06 -0.75 -10.24
N GLY A 9 6.64 -1.82 -9.70
CA GLY A 9 8.09 -2.00 -9.72
C GLY A 9 8.59 -3.21 -8.93
N LEU A 10 9.42 -2.96 -7.92
CA LEU A 10 10.06 -4.02 -7.13
C LEU A 10 9.04 -4.77 -6.25
N SER A 11 8.10 -4.06 -5.66
CA SER A 11 6.95 -4.60 -4.92
C SER A 11 6.13 -5.55 -5.79
N THR A 12 5.88 -5.22 -7.06
CA THR A 12 5.22 -6.11 -8.03
C THR A 12 5.97 -7.43 -8.20
N LYS A 13 7.31 -7.35 -8.34
CA LYS A 13 8.18 -8.54 -8.47
C LYS A 13 8.10 -9.40 -7.22
N PHE A 14 8.12 -8.78 -6.04
CA PHE A 14 7.98 -9.46 -4.76
C PHE A 14 6.61 -10.14 -4.63
N ALA A 15 5.53 -9.45 -4.97
CA ALA A 15 4.18 -9.99 -4.96
C ALA A 15 4.06 -11.21 -5.89
N ARG A 16 4.59 -11.13 -7.13
CA ARG A 16 4.59 -12.27 -8.06
C ARG A 16 5.41 -13.44 -7.52
N ARG A 17 6.58 -13.17 -6.93
CA ARG A 17 7.42 -14.19 -6.32
C ARG A 17 6.70 -14.89 -5.18
N ALA A 18 6.00 -14.17 -4.33
CA ALA A 18 5.19 -14.74 -3.25
C ALA A 18 4.07 -15.65 -3.82
N VAL A 19 3.34 -15.18 -4.84
CA VAL A 19 2.31 -15.98 -5.50
C VAL A 19 2.85 -17.31 -6.04
N GLN A 20 3.99 -17.27 -6.72
CA GLN A 20 4.63 -18.48 -7.26
C GLN A 20 5.15 -19.40 -6.14
N THR A 21 5.82 -18.83 -5.14
CA THR A 21 6.46 -19.58 -4.06
C THR A 21 5.43 -20.35 -3.23
N TYR A 22 4.26 -19.75 -2.99
CA TYR A 22 3.20 -20.33 -2.17
C TYR A 22 2.06 -20.95 -3.00
N GLY A 23 2.21 -21.08 -4.32
CA GLY A 23 1.19 -21.70 -5.20
C GLY A 23 -0.18 -21.02 -5.16
N LEU A 24 -0.22 -19.70 -4.95
CA LEU A 24 -1.47 -18.97 -4.75
C LEU A 24 -2.22 -18.77 -6.09
N ARG A 25 -3.54 -18.72 -6.03
CA ARG A 25 -4.40 -18.36 -7.17
C ARG A 25 -4.61 -16.85 -7.33
N THR A 26 -3.77 -16.04 -6.68
CA THR A 26 -3.90 -14.59 -6.65
C THR A 26 -3.60 -13.99 -8.02
N LYS A 27 -4.47 -13.09 -8.48
CA LYS A 27 -4.31 -12.35 -9.74
C LYS A 27 -3.71 -10.99 -9.47
N LEU A 28 -2.64 -10.63 -10.19
CA LEU A 28 -1.96 -9.35 -10.05
C LEU A 28 -2.41 -8.39 -11.15
N ALA A 29 -2.77 -7.17 -10.78
CA ALA A 29 -2.98 -6.07 -11.70
C ALA A 29 -2.05 -4.90 -11.34
N SER A 30 -1.36 -4.35 -12.33
CA SER A 30 -0.58 -3.12 -12.18
C SER A 30 -1.28 -1.95 -12.87
N ILE A 31 -1.23 -0.79 -12.21
CA ILE A 31 -1.70 0.50 -12.71
C ILE A 31 -0.52 1.46 -12.63
N ASP A 32 0.10 1.71 -13.78
CA ASP A 32 1.28 2.53 -13.88
C ASP A 32 1.49 3.00 -15.33
N PRO A 33 1.46 4.32 -15.61
CA PRO A 33 1.69 4.84 -16.95
C PRO A 33 3.13 4.58 -17.44
N GLU A 34 4.11 4.57 -16.55
CA GLU A 34 5.54 4.48 -16.90
C GLU A 34 6.35 3.85 -15.75
N PRO A 35 6.31 2.51 -15.60
CA PRO A 35 6.99 1.85 -14.51
C PRO A 35 8.50 1.93 -14.69
N ARG A 36 9.22 2.10 -13.59
CA ARG A 36 10.69 2.13 -13.57
C ARG A 36 11.33 0.75 -13.75
N SER A 37 10.53 -0.30 -13.87
CA SER A 37 10.96 -1.69 -13.99
C SER A 37 10.01 -2.45 -14.92
N GLU A 38 10.56 -3.36 -15.71
CA GLU A 38 9.72 -4.30 -16.46
C GLU A 38 8.97 -5.24 -15.51
N VAL A 39 7.65 -5.07 -15.44
CA VAL A 39 6.76 -5.87 -14.58
C VAL A 39 5.58 -6.50 -15.34
N ASP A 40 5.45 -6.24 -16.64
CA ASP A 40 4.24 -6.59 -17.41
C ASP A 40 4.02 -8.08 -17.50
N LYS A 41 5.11 -8.81 -17.78
CA LYS A 41 5.12 -10.28 -17.84
C LYS A 41 4.82 -10.92 -16.47
N LEU A 42 4.85 -10.14 -15.39
CA LEU A 42 4.56 -10.58 -14.03
C LEU A 42 3.11 -10.28 -13.62
N CYS A 43 2.34 -9.53 -14.42
CA CYS A 43 0.98 -9.15 -14.09
C CYS A 43 -0.03 -9.94 -14.95
N ASP A 44 -1.17 -10.28 -14.36
CA ASP A 44 -2.30 -10.86 -15.10
C ASP A 44 -3.09 -9.77 -15.85
N ARG A 45 -3.00 -8.52 -15.39
CA ARG A 45 -3.58 -7.34 -16.03
C ARG A 45 -2.62 -6.15 -15.90
N VAL A 46 -2.39 -5.43 -16.99
CA VAL A 46 -1.52 -4.23 -17.01
C VAL A 46 -2.35 -3.05 -17.49
N ILE A 47 -2.30 -1.94 -16.76
CA ILE A 47 -3.01 -0.70 -17.08
C ILE A 47 -1.97 0.43 -17.19
N ARG A 48 -1.72 0.88 -18.42
CA ARG A 48 -0.77 1.96 -18.76
C ARG A 48 -1.44 3.32 -18.75
N GLN A 49 -1.96 3.71 -17.60
CA GLN A 49 -2.66 4.98 -17.44
C GLN A 49 -2.32 5.62 -16.10
N PRO A 50 -2.25 6.97 -16.04
CA PRO A 50 -2.30 7.69 -14.78
C PRO A 50 -3.56 7.29 -13.98
N LEU A 51 -3.44 7.21 -12.65
CA LEU A 51 -4.51 6.69 -11.79
C LEU A 51 -5.82 7.46 -11.97
N GLU A 52 -5.73 8.78 -12.10
CA GLU A 52 -6.87 9.69 -12.26
C GLU A 52 -7.68 9.47 -13.55
N ARG A 53 -7.19 8.64 -14.48
CA ARG A 53 -7.88 8.27 -15.72
C ARG A 53 -8.40 6.83 -15.72
N VAL A 54 -8.14 6.07 -14.65
CA VAL A 54 -8.59 4.67 -14.54
C VAL A 54 -10.04 4.62 -14.09
N ASP A 55 -10.83 3.74 -14.71
CA ASP A 55 -12.22 3.52 -14.34
C ASP A 55 -12.33 3.02 -12.88
N LEU A 56 -13.05 3.79 -12.06
CA LEU A 56 -13.29 3.51 -10.64
C LEU A 56 -14.03 2.18 -10.41
N ALA A 57 -14.74 1.64 -11.41
CA ALA A 57 -15.37 0.33 -11.34
C ALA A 57 -14.36 -0.80 -11.04
N LEU A 58 -13.09 -0.62 -11.42
CA LEU A 58 -12.02 -1.55 -11.05
C LEU A 58 -11.89 -1.69 -9.53
N PHE A 59 -11.88 -0.57 -8.81
CA PHE A 59 -11.70 -0.55 -7.36
C PHE A 59 -12.99 -0.90 -6.61
N ALA A 60 -14.14 -0.42 -7.09
CA ALA A 60 -15.45 -0.83 -6.56
C ALA A 60 -15.69 -2.34 -6.70
N GLY A 61 -15.01 -2.96 -7.67
CA GLY A 61 -15.02 -4.40 -7.87
C GLY A 61 -14.25 -5.20 -6.81
N LEU A 62 -13.35 -4.60 -6.02
CA LEU A 62 -12.56 -5.30 -5.00
C LEU A 62 -13.44 -5.84 -3.87
N GLU A 63 -13.04 -6.97 -3.31
CA GLU A 63 -13.80 -7.68 -2.27
C GLU A 63 -12.95 -7.98 -1.04
N ALA A 64 -13.60 -8.41 0.05
CA ALA A 64 -12.92 -8.75 1.29
C ALA A 64 -11.71 -9.68 1.07
N GLY A 65 -10.54 -9.32 1.59
CA GLY A 65 -9.29 -10.06 1.43
C GLY A 65 -8.57 -9.87 0.08
N ASP A 66 -9.09 -9.05 -0.83
CA ASP A 66 -8.29 -8.49 -1.92
C ASP A 66 -7.37 -7.38 -1.37
N ILE A 67 -6.23 -7.15 -2.04
CA ILE A 67 -5.23 -6.16 -1.65
C ILE A 67 -5.21 -5.02 -2.66
N LEU A 68 -5.30 -3.79 -2.17
CA LEU A 68 -4.98 -2.57 -2.90
C LEU A 68 -3.69 -1.95 -2.35
N PHE A 69 -2.66 -1.87 -3.19
CA PHE A 69 -1.32 -1.43 -2.82
C PHE A 69 -1.01 -0.08 -3.47
N LEU A 70 -0.82 0.96 -2.68
CA LEU A 70 -0.53 2.33 -3.15
C LEU A 70 0.94 2.67 -2.93
N ASP A 71 1.70 2.77 -4.03
CA ASP A 71 3.09 3.25 -4.09
C ASP A 71 3.21 4.30 -5.22
N SER A 72 2.52 5.41 -5.00
CA SER A 72 2.15 6.37 -6.05
C SER A 72 3.20 7.49 -6.23
N SER A 73 2.80 8.66 -6.72
CA SER A 73 3.67 9.85 -6.79
C SER A 73 4.00 10.48 -5.43
N HIS A 74 3.32 10.06 -4.36
CA HIS A 74 3.46 10.55 -2.98
C HIS A 74 3.12 12.05 -2.81
N ARG A 75 2.42 12.66 -3.77
CA ARG A 75 2.07 14.09 -3.67
C ARG A 75 0.62 14.34 -4.04
N SER A 76 -0.11 14.93 -3.10
CA SER A 76 -1.46 15.44 -3.26
C SER A 76 -1.40 16.84 -3.89
N PHE A 77 -2.02 16.95 -5.07
CA PHE A 77 -2.34 18.17 -5.80
C PHE A 77 -3.73 18.03 -6.40
N GLN A 78 -4.24 19.07 -7.07
CA GLN A 78 -5.48 18.96 -7.85
C GLN A 78 -5.37 17.82 -8.87
N GLY A 79 -6.24 16.81 -8.73
CA GLY A 79 -6.32 15.69 -9.65
C GLY A 79 -5.11 14.75 -9.66
N SER A 80 -4.21 14.82 -8.67
CA SER A 80 -3.12 13.84 -8.58
C SER A 80 -3.62 12.47 -8.12
N ASP A 81 -2.83 11.44 -8.39
CA ASP A 81 -3.06 10.06 -7.97
C ASP A 81 -3.36 9.93 -6.46
N VAL A 82 -2.58 10.58 -5.59
CA VAL A 82 -2.83 10.60 -4.14
C VAL A 82 -4.21 11.20 -3.84
N THR A 83 -4.56 12.33 -4.45
CA THR A 83 -5.85 13.00 -4.22
C THR A 83 -7.02 12.13 -4.67
N VAL A 84 -6.94 11.55 -5.87
CA VAL A 84 -7.96 10.62 -6.41
C VAL A 84 -8.07 9.38 -5.53
N PHE A 85 -6.94 8.85 -5.05
CA PHE A 85 -6.95 7.70 -4.16
C PHE A 85 -7.77 7.98 -2.90
N PHE A 86 -7.47 9.06 -2.17
CA PHE A 86 -8.13 9.35 -0.90
C PHE A 86 -9.58 9.83 -1.05
N LEU A 87 -9.88 10.63 -2.08
CA LEU A 87 -11.21 11.25 -2.23
C LEU A 87 -12.19 10.40 -3.05
N GLU A 88 -11.68 9.58 -3.97
CA GLU A 88 -12.53 8.84 -4.90
C GLU A 88 -12.43 7.33 -4.71
N ILE A 89 -11.23 6.77 -4.56
CA ILE A 89 -11.05 5.31 -4.52
C ILE A 89 -11.31 4.76 -3.12
N LEU A 90 -10.59 5.23 -2.10
CA LEU A 90 -10.66 4.74 -0.73
C LEU A 90 -12.11 4.72 -0.17
N PRO A 91 -12.96 5.74 -0.39
CA PRO A 91 -14.32 5.72 0.12
C PRO A 91 -15.24 4.67 -0.52
N ARG A 92 -14.90 4.19 -1.73
CA ARG A 92 -15.68 3.22 -2.53
C ARG A 92 -15.30 1.76 -2.26
N LEU A 93 -14.22 1.52 -1.52
CA LEU A 93 -13.78 0.16 -1.22
C LEU A 93 -14.81 -0.54 -0.33
N LYS A 94 -15.10 -1.80 -0.66
CA LYS A 94 -15.97 -2.66 0.15
C LYS A 94 -15.25 -3.06 1.44
N SER A 95 -16.02 -3.28 2.50
CA SER A 95 -15.54 -3.87 3.75
C SER A 95 -14.69 -5.13 3.50
N GLY A 96 -13.62 -5.24 4.26
CA GLY A 96 -12.65 -6.32 4.23
C GLY A 96 -11.52 -6.17 3.22
N VAL A 97 -11.53 -5.16 2.35
CA VAL A 97 -10.40 -4.90 1.43
C VAL A 97 -9.19 -4.46 2.25
N ILE A 98 -8.04 -5.09 1.99
CA ILE A 98 -6.76 -4.77 2.64
C ILE A 98 -6.08 -3.68 1.83
N VAL A 99 -5.74 -2.58 2.49
CA VAL A 99 -5.11 -1.42 1.88
C VAL A 99 -3.70 -1.26 2.41
N HIS A 100 -2.74 -1.14 1.50
CA HIS A 100 -1.37 -0.76 1.79
C HIS A 100 -1.11 0.64 1.26
N ILE A 101 -0.42 1.46 2.06
CA ILE A 101 0.09 2.76 1.66
C ILE A 101 1.58 2.81 1.98
N HIS A 102 2.37 3.11 0.95
CA HIS A 102 3.82 3.16 1.02
C HIS A 102 4.32 4.47 1.65
N ASP A 103 5.52 4.44 2.23
CA ASP A 103 6.23 5.59 2.81
C ASP A 103 5.49 6.38 3.91
N ILE A 104 4.83 5.68 4.84
CA ILE A 104 4.12 6.28 5.98
C ILE A 104 4.96 6.20 7.26
N TYR A 105 5.18 7.37 7.88
CA TYR A 105 5.97 7.54 9.11
C TYR A 105 5.12 7.86 10.35
N LEU A 106 3.79 7.81 10.24
CA LEU A 106 2.90 8.10 11.37
C LEU A 106 3.25 7.25 12.60
N PRO A 107 3.21 7.82 13.81
CA PRO A 107 2.73 9.18 14.13
C PRO A 107 3.79 10.28 13.99
N ASP A 108 5.03 9.95 13.59
CA ASP A 108 6.06 10.95 13.33
C ASP A 108 5.83 11.63 11.99
N ASP A 109 6.44 12.81 11.83
CA ASP A 109 6.50 13.47 10.53
C ASP A 109 7.53 12.79 9.60
N TYR A 110 7.49 13.12 8.31
CA TYR A 110 8.49 12.65 7.35
C TYR A 110 9.91 13.00 7.82
N LEU A 111 10.81 12.02 7.73
CA LEU A 111 12.21 12.22 8.08
C LEU A 111 12.85 13.32 7.22
N SER A 112 13.78 14.08 7.79
CA SER A 112 14.40 15.25 7.16
C SER A 112 14.99 14.99 5.76
N GLY A 113 15.45 13.76 5.51
CA GLY A 113 15.95 13.31 4.19
C GLY A 113 14.91 13.31 3.07
N HIS A 114 13.62 13.39 3.39
CA HIS A 114 12.50 13.42 2.44
C HIS A 114 11.90 14.81 2.24
N LEU A 115 12.33 15.84 2.99
CA LEU A 115 11.71 17.18 2.93
C LEU A 115 11.70 17.79 1.53
N TRP A 116 12.77 17.61 0.76
CA TRP A 116 12.87 18.11 -0.62
C TRP A 116 11.92 17.39 -1.59
N ARG A 117 11.41 16.21 -1.24
CA ARG A 117 10.44 15.46 -2.05
C ARG A 117 9.02 16.00 -1.91
N LEU A 118 8.75 16.73 -0.82
CA LEU A 118 7.43 17.29 -0.51
C LEU A 118 6.32 16.23 -0.48
N TRP A 119 6.65 15.04 0.03
CA TRP A 119 5.67 13.99 0.25
C TRP A 119 4.64 14.42 1.28
N ASN A 120 3.38 14.05 1.08
CA ASN A 120 2.28 14.59 1.88
C ASN A 120 1.06 13.66 2.01
N GLU A 121 1.11 12.46 1.43
CA GLU A 121 0.02 11.47 1.49
C GLU A 121 -0.26 10.99 2.91
N GLN A 122 0.75 10.95 3.78
CA GLN A 122 0.54 10.54 5.18
C GLN A 122 -0.38 11.49 5.95
N TYR A 123 -0.44 12.78 5.58
CA TYR A 123 -1.33 13.73 6.24
C TYR A 123 -2.79 13.50 5.84
N LEU A 124 -3.03 13.10 4.58
CA LEU A 124 -4.35 12.68 4.13
C LEU A 124 -4.76 11.38 4.82
N LEU A 125 -3.83 10.43 4.98
CA LEU A 125 -4.06 9.21 5.76
C LEU A 125 -4.39 9.55 7.22
N ALA A 126 -3.59 10.39 7.88
CA ALA A 126 -3.84 10.80 9.26
C ALA A 126 -5.23 11.43 9.42
N THR A 127 -5.61 12.32 8.50
CA THR A 127 -6.94 12.91 8.46
C THR A 127 -8.02 11.84 8.29
N ALA A 128 -7.85 10.91 7.35
CA ALA A 128 -8.79 9.81 7.14
C ALA A 128 -8.92 8.91 8.37
N LEU A 129 -7.84 8.63 9.10
CA LEU A 129 -7.88 7.83 10.33
C LEU A 129 -8.58 8.58 11.48
N LEU A 130 -8.31 9.88 11.64
CA LEU A 130 -8.92 10.70 12.70
C LEU A 130 -10.42 10.90 12.50
N PHE A 131 -10.88 11.06 11.26
CA PHE A 131 -12.28 11.35 10.92
C PHE A 131 -13.04 10.16 10.33
N GLY A 132 -12.36 9.05 10.06
CA GLY A 132 -12.93 7.84 9.48
C GLY A 132 -13.67 6.95 10.48
N GLY A 133 -13.65 7.27 11.78
CA GLY A 133 -14.35 6.49 12.80
C GLY A 133 -13.90 5.03 12.83
N ASP A 134 -14.85 4.11 12.78
CA ASP A 134 -14.63 2.66 12.79
C ASP A 134 -14.35 2.07 11.41
N ARG A 135 -14.31 2.88 10.33
CA ARG A 135 -14.13 2.46 8.92
C ARG A 135 -12.83 1.73 8.62
N PHE A 136 -11.84 1.82 9.50
CA PHE A 136 -10.50 1.28 9.27
C PHE A 136 -9.99 0.48 10.48
N GLU A 137 -9.71 -0.79 10.26
CA GLU A 137 -8.94 -1.64 11.16
C GLU A 137 -7.45 -1.50 10.80
N VAL A 138 -6.66 -0.89 11.67
CA VAL A 138 -5.19 -0.81 11.48
C VAL A 138 -4.57 -2.19 11.67
N LEU A 139 -3.91 -2.72 10.64
CA LEU A 139 -3.32 -4.05 10.66
C LEU A 139 -1.84 -4.02 11.04
N PHE A 140 -1.06 -3.15 10.39
CA PHE A 140 0.39 -3.13 10.56
C PHE A 140 1.00 -1.77 10.15
N PRO A 141 1.12 -0.80 11.07
CA PRO A 141 1.87 0.43 10.86
C PRO A 141 3.36 0.19 11.16
N CYS A 142 4.12 -0.24 10.14
CA CYS A 142 5.49 -0.75 10.30
C CYS A 142 6.41 0.23 11.04
N TRP A 143 6.37 1.52 10.69
CA TRP A 143 7.20 2.56 11.29
C TRP A 143 6.96 2.69 12.80
N PHE A 144 5.69 2.83 13.21
CA PHE A 144 5.30 2.91 14.60
C PHE A 144 5.71 1.65 15.39
N ILE A 145 5.43 0.48 14.82
CA ILE A 145 5.81 -0.81 15.43
C ILE A 145 7.32 -0.93 15.61
N GLY A 146 8.11 -0.47 14.64
CA GLY A 146 9.57 -0.51 14.71
C GLY A 146 10.15 0.33 15.84
N ARG A 147 9.45 1.42 16.22
CA ARG A 147 9.89 2.40 17.23
C ARG A 147 9.41 2.11 18.64
N ASP A 148 8.32 1.36 18.79
CA ASP A 148 7.87 0.88 20.10
C ASP A 148 8.63 -0.40 20.47
N PRO A 149 9.40 -0.44 21.58
CA PRO A 149 10.20 -1.61 21.94
C PRO A 149 9.39 -2.90 22.15
N ALA A 150 8.18 -2.80 22.70
CA ALA A 150 7.36 -3.96 23.00
C ALA A 150 6.73 -4.54 21.72
N LEU A 151 6.17 -3.67 20.87
CA LEU A 151 5.60 -4.06 19.58
C LEU A 151 6.70 -4.55 18.62
N SER A 152 7.85 -3.88 18.57
CA SER A 152 9.01 -4.30 17.77
C SER A 152 9.48 -5.71 18.18
N ALA A 153 9.59 -5.98 19.48
CA ALA A 153 9.94 -7.31 19.97
C ALA A 153 8.89 -8.36 19.58
N GLN A 154 7.60 -8.03 19.66
CA GLN A 154 6.52 -8.92 19.23
C GLN A 154 6.55 -9.20 17.73
N ALA A 155 6.69 -8.17 16.90
CA ALA A 155 6.77 -8.30 15.46
C ALA A 155 7.99 -9.12 15.03
N LYS A 156 9.17 -8.89 15.65
CA LYS A 156 10.37 -9.70 15.40
C LYS A 156 10.14 -11.19 15.69
N ARG A 157 9.53 -11.53 16.84
CA ARG A 157 9.19 -12.94 17.15
C ARG A 157 8.28 -13.60 16.12
N LEU A 158 7.38 -12.84 15.50
CA LEU A 158 6.45 -13.35 14.50
C LEU A 158 7.09 -13.49 13.12
N LEU A 159 7.88 -12.49 12.71
CA LEU A 159 8.35 -12.30 11.34
C LEU A 159 9.77 -12.82 11.10
N GLN A 160 10.66 -12.78 12.10
CA GLN A 160 12.05 -13.24 11.97
C GLN A 160 12.13 -14.76 12.00
N LYS A 161 11.70 -15.39 10.91
CA LYS A 161 11.67 -16.85 10.75
C LYS A 161 12.22 -17.25 9.39
N GLY A 162 13.04 -18.30 9.38
CA GLY A 162 13.61 -18.86 8.15
C GLY A 162 14.33 -17.79 7.32
N PRO A 163 13.94 -17.54 6.06
CA PRO A 163 14.57 -16.54 5.19
C PRO A 163 14.48 -15.08 5.69
N LEU A 164 13.67 -14.80 6.70
CA LEU A 164 13.47 -13.47 7.27
C LEU A 164 14.14 -13.30 8.65
N ASP A 165 15.00 -14.23 9.06
CA ASP A 165 15.71 -14.19 10.36
C ASP A 165 16.39 -12.85 10.67
N ARG A 166 16.92 -12.18 9.64
CA ARG A 166 17.59 -10.88 9.70
C ARG A 166 16.70 -9.72 9.26
N LEU A 167 15.39 -9.90 9.21
CA LEU A 167 14.46 -8.84 8.84
C LEU A 167 14.62 -7.66 9.80
N ASP A 168 15.01 -6.52 9.25
CA ASP A 168 14.91 -5.24 9.94
C ASP A 168 13.47 -4.73 9.81
N LEU A 169 12.89 -4.32 10.94
CA LEU A 169 11.56 -3.70 10.97
C LEU A 169 11.62 -2.21 10.63
N TYR A 170 12.79 -1.68 10.32
CA TYR A 170 12.93 -0.33 9.77
C TYR A 170 12.27 -0.27 8.38
N GLY A 171 10.99 0.10 8.35
CA GLY A 171 10.21 0.27 7.13
C GLY A 171 9.01 1.19 7.33
N ALA A 172 8.56 1.83 6.26
CA ALA A 172 7.50 2.83 6.25
C ALA A 172 6.21 2.28 5.60
N SER A 173 5.93 1.00 5.83
CA SER A 173 4.78 0.30 5.24
C SER A 173 3.57 0.41 6.16
N PHE A 174 2.46 1.00 5.71
CA PHE A 174 1.23 1.07 6.49
C PHE A 174 0.16 0.15 5.91
N TRP A 175 -0.41 -0.70 6.75
CA TRP A 175 -1.49 -1.62 6.38
C TRP A 175 -2.73 -1.40 7.22
N MET A 176 -3.88 -1.34 6.55
CA MET A 176 -5.19 -1.30 7.17
C MET A 176 -6.19 -2.17 6.40
N ARG A 177 -7.33 -2.44 7.02
CA ARG A 177 -8.48 -3.10 6.40
C ARG A 177 -9.69 -2.19 6.52
N THR A 178 -10.46 -2.07 5.45
CA THR A 178 -11.75 -1.39 5.48
C THR A 178 -12.78 -2.23 6.24
N THR A 179 -13.68 -1.60 7.00
CA THR A 179 -14.70 -2.29 7.82
C THR A 179 -16.12 -2.03 7.33
#